data_AF-K8WI50-F1
#
_entry.id   AF-K8WI50-F1
#
_cell.length_a   1.000
_cell.length_b   1.000
_cell.length_c   1.000
_cell.angle_alpha   90.00
_cell.angle_beta   90.00
_cell.angle_gamma   90.00
#
_symmetry.space_group_name_H-M   'P 1'
#
loop_
_entity.id
_entity.type
_entity.pdbx_description
1 polymer ?
#
loop_
_entity_poly.entity_id
_entity_poly.type
_entity_poly.pdbx_seq_one_letter_code
_entity_poly.pdbx_strand_id
1 'polypeptide(L)' 'MSGSELAEKLNVSQQQISRYERGITKLNIEKLIELAIYLDLDFSILKYEFIKEKEKEKEKEKISFINDTGSLF' A
#
# COMPACT_ATOMS: atom_id res chain seq x y z
N MET A 1 -16.86 -0.83 7.74
CA MET A 1 -16.64 -2.14 7.09
C MET A 1 -15.56 -2.87 7.86
N SER A 2 -15.78 -4.11 8.24
CA SER A 2 -14.77 -4.98 8.88
C SER A 2 -13.94 -5.74 7.85
N GLY A 3 -12.76 -6.25 8.23
CA GLY A 3 -11.94 -7.08 7.34
C GLY A 3 -12.64 -8.36 6.88
N SER A 4 -13.58 -8.89 7.68
CA SER A 4 -14.39 -10.06 7.32
C SER A 4 -15.44 -9.73 6.25
N GLU A 5 -16.13 -8.59 6.38
CA GLU A 5 -17.09 -8.12 5.37
C GLU A 5 -16.41 -7.85 4.03
N LEU A 6 -15.18 -7.33 4.06
CA LEU A 6 -14.38 -7.11 2.85
C LEU A 6 -13.95 -8.42 2.21
N ALA A 7 -13.56 -9.40 3.02
CA ALA A 7 -13.15 -10.73 2.57
C ALA A 7 -14.29 -11.45 1.81
N GLU A 8 -15.50 -11.39 2.35
CA GLU A 8 -16.71 -11.94 1.71
C GLU A 8 -16.99 -11.28 0.35
N LYS A 9 -16.92 -9.94 0.27
CA LYS A 9 -17.14 -9.19 -0.99
C LYS A 9 -16.11 -9.51 -2.07
N LEU A 10 -14.85 -9.71 -1.69
CA LEU A 10 -13.75 -10.00 -2.61
C LEU A 10 -13.57 -11.50 -2.91
N ASN A 11 -14.41 -12.35 -2.29
CA ASN A 11 -14.32 -13.80 -2.34
C ASN A 11 -12.91 -14.31 -1.98
N VAL A 12 -12.38 -13.81 -0.87
CA VAL A 12 -11.08 -14.22 -0.30
C VAL A 12 -11.24 -14.56 1.17
N SER A 13 -10.26 -15.24 1.76
CA SER A 13 -10.24 -15.46 3.21
C SER A 13 -9.94 -14.17 3.98
N GLN A 14 -10.47 -14.04 5.20
CA GLN A 14 -10.13 -12.92 6.09
C GLN A 14 -8.61 -12.85 6.36
N GLN A 15 -7.94 -14.00 6.42
CA GLN A 15 -6.49 -14.07 6.54
C GLN A 15 -5.78 -13.45 5.33
N GLN A 16 -6.31 -13.61 4.11
CA GLN A 16 -5.77 -12.91 2.93
C GLN A 16 -5.93 -11.39 3.03
N ILE A 17 -7.07 -10.89 3.50
CA ILE A 17 -7.24 -9.45 3.76
C ILE A 17 -6.19 -8.95 4.77
N SER A 18 -5.98 -9.66 5.87
CA SER A 18 -4.93 -9.32 6.84
C SER A 18 -3.53 -9.33 6.22
N ARG A 19 -3.24 -10.21 5.25
CA ARG A 19 -1.97 -10.22 4.53
C ARG A 19 -1.84 -9.04 3.56
N TYR A 20 -2.94 -8.59 2.95
CA TYR A 20 -2.97 -7.38 2.12
C TYR A 20 -2.71 -6.12 2.93
N GLU A 21 -3.41 -5.95 4.05
CA GLU A 21 -3.25 -4.79 4.95
C GLU A 21 -1.82 -4.67 5.49
N ARG A 22 -1.17 -5.80 5.78
CA ARG A 22 0.22 -5.85 6.26
C ARG A 22 1.27 -5.84 5.14
N GLY A 23 0.86 -5.81 3.87
CA GLY A 23 1.79 -5.85 2.73
C GLY A 23 2.57 -7.16 2.58
N ILE A 24 2.13 -8.27 3.21
CA ILE A 24 2.79 -9.59 3.14
C ILE A 24 2.57 -10.24 1.79
N THR A 25 1.41 -10.01 1.18
CA THR A 25 1.05 -10.56 -0.15
C THR A 25 0.89 -9.43 -1.14
N LYS A 26 1.54 -9.55 -2.30
CA LYS A 26 1.30 -8.63 -3.40
C LYS A 26 -0.13 -8.78 -3.90
N LEU A 27 -0.81 -7.64 -3.98
CA LEU A 27 -2.10 -7.51 -4.62
C LEU A 27 -1.86 -7.38 -6.13
N ASN A 28 -2.60 -8.15 -6.94
CA ASN A 28 -2.57 -7.97 -8.39
C ASN A 28 -3.49 -6.79 -8.79
N ILE A 29 -3.39 -6.36 -10.04
CA ILE A 29 -4.14 -5.18 -10.52
C ILE A 29 -5.66 -5.43 -10.50
N GLU A 30 -6.10 -6.66 -10.82
CA GLU A 30 -7.52 -7.03 -10.84
C GLU A 30 -8.14 -6.88 -9.45
N LYS A 31 -7.50 -7.45 -8.42
CA LYS A 31 -7.97 -7.35 -7.03
C LYS A 31 -7.91 -5.93 -6.49
N LEU A 32 -6.97 -5.11 -6.98
CA LEU A 32 -6.90 -3.69 -6.61
C LEU A 32 -8.09 -2.92 -7.19
N ILE A 33 -8.48 -3.22 -8.43
CA ILE A 33 -9.66 -2.61 -9.06
C ILE A 33 -10.94 -3.06 -8.35
N GLU A 34 -11.08 -4.36 -8.04
CA GLU A 34 -12.23 -4.87 -7.26
C GLU A 34 -12.33 -4.15 -5.91
N LEU A 35 -11.22 -4.01 -5.18
CA LEU A 35 -11.14 -3.27 -3.93
C LEU A 35 -11.62 -1.83 -4.09
N ALA A 36 -11.13 -1.12 -5.10
CA ALA A 36 -11.50 0.27 -5.35
C ALA A 36 -13.00 0.40 -5.62
N ILE A 37 -13.60 -0.50 -6.40
CA ILE A 37 -15.03 -0.50 -6.69
C ILE A 37 -15.84 -0.77 -5.40
N TYR A 38 -15.49 -1.79 -4.62
CA TYR A 38 -16.25 -2.12 -3.41
C TYR A 38 -16.14 -1.07 -2.30
N LEU A 39 -15.04 -0.34 -2.27
CA LEU A 39 -14.79 0.74 -1.32
C LEU A 39 -15.30 2.10 -1.79
N ASP A 40 -15.86 2.18 -3.01
CA ASP A 40 -16.22 3.44 -3.68
C ASP A 40 -15.04 4.44 -3.69
N LEU A 41 -13.84 3.92 -3.99
CA LEU A 41 -12.60 4.68 -3.94
C LEU A 41 -12.30 5.33 -5.30
N ASP A 42 -12.10 6.64 -5.28
CA ASP A 42 -11.58 7.38 -6.44
C ASP A 42 -10.10 7.03 -6.68
N PHE A 43 -9.79 6.52 -7.88
CA PHE A 43 -8.43 6.22 -8.31
C PHE A 43 -7.50 7.43 -8.26
N SER A 44 -8.02 8.65 -8.33
CA SER A 44 -7.26 9.89 -8.18
C SER A 44 -6.67 10.01 -6.77
N ILE A 45 -7.43 9.62 -5.75
CA ILE A 45 -6.97 9.57 -4.35
C ILE A 45 -5.89 8.50 -4.21
N LEU A 46 -6.13 7.30 -4.77
CA LEU A 46 -5.16 6.21 -4.76
C LEU A 46 -3.83 6.61 -5.43
N LYS A 47 -3.92 7.28 -6.58
CA LYS A 47 -2.76 7.81 -7.32
C LYS A 47 -1.99 8.83 -6.48
N TYR A 48 -2.69 9.76 -5.83
CA TYR A 48 -2.07 10.77 -4.99
C TYR A 48 -1.32 10.14 -3.81
N GLU A 49 -1.94 9.22 -3.06
CA GLU A 49 -1.28 8.54 -1.95
C GLU A 49 -0.08 7.69 -2.40
N PHE A 50 -0.17 7.06 -3.58
CA PHE A 50 0.95 6.32 -4.15
C PHE A 50 2.16 7.22 -4.48
N ILE A 51 1.92 8.37 -5.11
CA ILE A 51 2.99 9.34 -5.43
C ILE A 51 3.63 9.85 -4.14
N LYS A 52 2.81 10.24 -3.16
CA LYS A 52 3.25 10.73 -1.86
C LYS A 52 4.11 9.71 -1.11
N GLU A 53 3.76 8.43 -1.14
CA GLU A 53 4.58 7.39 -0.51
C GLU A 53 5.93 7.20 -1.24
N LYS A 54 5.93 7.29 -2.58
CA LYS A 54 7.17 7.27 -3.37
C LYS A 54 8.08 8.47 -3.11
N GLU A 55 7.53 9.64 -2.82
CA GLU A 55 8.33 10.79 -2.43
C GLU A 55 8.98 10.60 -1.05
N LYS A 56 8.25 10.03 -0.07
CA LYS A 56 8.83 9.70 1.23
C LYS A 56 9.94 8.65 1.15
N GLU A 57 9.80 7.65 0.29
CA GLU A 57 10.86 6.65 0.05
C GLU A 57 12.16 7.33 -0.43
N LYS A 58 12.06 8.23 -1.42
CA LYS A 58 13.22 8.99 -1.94
C LYS A 58 13.86 9.87 -0.88
N GLU A 59 13.07 10.50 -0.02
CA GLU A 59 13.60 11.35 1.06
C GLU A 59 14.35 10.51 2.09
N LYS A 60 13.82 9.34 2.46
CA LYS A 60 14.51 8.39 3.36
C LYS A 60 15.85 7.91 2.79
N GLU A 61 15.88 7.55 1.51
CA GLU A 61 17.12 7.16 0.81
C GLU A 61 18.15 8.30 0.79
N LYS A 62 17.70 9.54 0.59
CA LYS A 62 18.58 10.72 0.63
C LYS A 62 19.16 10.95 2.02
N ILE A 63 18.34 10.80 3.07
CA ILE A 63 18.77 10.94 4.47
C ILE A 63 19.76 9.82 4.84
N SER A 64 19.51 8.57 4.45
CA SER A 64 20.45 7.47 4.74
C SER A 64 21.80 7.72 4.06
N PHE A 65 21.79 8.16 2.80
CA PHE A 65 23.01 8.49 2.06
C PHE A 65 23.84 9.61 2.73
N ILE A 66 23.17 10.64 3.27
CA ILE A 66 23.86 11.74 3.99
C ILE A 66 24.47 11.22 5.31
N ASN A 67 23.77 10.38 6.05
CA ASN A 67 24.27 9.84 7.31
C ASN A 67 25.47 8.89 7.10
N ASP A 68 25.44 8.08 6.05
CA ASP A 68 26.53 7.16 5.71
C ASP A 68 27.80 7.91 5.27
N THR A 69 27.66 9.07 4.63
CA THR A 69 28.78 9.90 4.19
C THR A 69 29.30 10.84 5.28
N GLY A 70 28.45 11.29 6.21
CA GLY A 70 28.84 12.11 7.36
C GLY A 70 29.60 11.32 8.46
N SER A 71 29.54 9.99 8.44
CA SER A 71 30.28 9.10 9.36
C SER A 71 31.75 8.87 8.97
N LEU A 72 32.18 9.34 7.79
CA LEU A 72 33.52 9.09 7.22
C LEU A 72 34.54 10.19 7.53
N PHE A 73 34.16 11.24 8.26
CA PHE A 73 35.02 12.36 8.65
C PHE A 73 35.02 12.57 10.16
#